data_AF-A0A6P2PCN9-F1
#
_entry.id   AF-A0A6P2PCN9-F1
#
_cell.length_a   1.000
_cell.length_b   1.000
_cell.length_c   1.000
_cell.angle_alpha   90.00
_cell.angle_beta   90.00
_cell.angle_gamma   90.00
#
_symmetry.space_group_name_H-M   'P 1'
#
loop_
_entity.id
_entity.type
_entity.pdbx_description
1 polymer ?
#
loop_
_entity_poly.entity_id
_entity_poly.type
_entity_poly.pdbx_seq_one_letter_code
_entity_poly.pdbx_strand_id
1 'polypeptide(L)'
;MSLSDVHVLDGHADLAGRFIVSDGREVIYDKVLRAQTKWQVQFIGVLAAQDGMMQTTAIFQSLLHQLFEDPEFIAVSRRIAVVAP
;
A
#
# COMPACT_ATOMS: atom_id res chain seq x y z
N MET A 1 -3.04 2.81 42.95
CA MET A 1 -4.31 2.28 42.40
C MET A 1 -3.94 1.50 41.15
N SER A 2 -4.25 0.21 41.10
CA SER A 2 -3.80 -0.72 40.05
C SER A 2 -4.97 -1.07 39.12
N LEU A 3 -4.68 -0.98 37.81
CA LEU A 3 -5.29 -1.60 36.61
C LEU A 3 -6.83 -1.56 36.54
N SER A 4 -7.48 -1.11 35.46
CA SER A 4 -7.59 -1.89 34.22
C SER A 4 -8.56 -1.14 33.29
N ASP A 5 -8.11 -0.69 32.13
CA ASP A 5 -8.92 -0.70 30.91
C ASP A 5 -8.00 -0.30 29.75
N VAL A 6 -7.30 -1.30 29.22
CA VAL A 6 -6.70 -1.20 27.89
C VAL A 6 -7.64 -1.97 26.99
N HIS A 7 -8.57 -1.27 26.35
CA HIS A 7 -9.26 -1.80 25.20
C HIS A 7 -8.24 -1.86 24.06
N VAL A 8 -7.69 -3.05 23.80
CA VAL A 8 -6.90 -3.31 22.60
C VAL A 8 -7.86 -3.24 21.41
N LEU A 9 -7.89 -2.10 20.75
CA LEU A 9 -8.57 -1.95 19.46
C LEU A 9 -7.59 -2.44 18.40
N ASP A 10 -8.03 -3.36 17.54
CA ASP A 10 -7.26 -3.73 16.36
C ASP A 10 -7.31 -2.59 15.34
N GLY A 11 -6.14 -2.17 14.88
CA GLY A 11 -5.99 -1.22 13.79
C GLY A 11 -6.02 -1.99 12.47
N HIS A 12 -6.94 -1.63 11.58
CA HIS A 12 -7.04 -2.20 10.24
C HIS A 12 -6.91 -1.10 9.21
N ALA A 13 -6.10 -1.32 8.18
CA ALA A 13 -6.13 -0.51 6.98
C ALA A 13 -6.26 -1.40 5.76
N ASP A 14 -7.17 -1.00 4.88
CA ASP A 14 -7.32 -1.53 3.53
C ASP A 14 -6.94 -0.43 2.55
N LEU A 15 -6.02 -0.73 1.64
CA LEU A 15 -5.66 0.17 0.55
C LEU A 15 -5.82 -0.54 -0.78
N ALA A 16 -6.69 -0.01 -1.63
CA ALA A 16 -6.82 -0.44 -3.01
C ALA A 16 -6.32 0.66 -3.94
N GLY A 17 -5.45 0.31 -4.89
CA GLY A 17 -4.96 1.21 -5.92
C GLY A 17 -5.21 0.62 -7.31
N ARG A 18 -5.77 1.42 -8.22
CA ARG A 18 -5.84 1.08 -9.64
C ARG A 18 -4.62 1.67 -10.35
N PHE A 19 -3.82 0.79 -10.93
CA PHE A 19 -2.60 1.14 -11.65
C PHE A 19 -2.84 0.95 -13.14
N ILE A 20 -2.55 2.01 -13.90
CA ILE A 20 -2.78 2.06 -15.34
C ILE A 20 -1.47 2.45 -16.01
N VAL A 21 -1.07 1.70 -17.02
CA VAL A 21 0.05 2.04 -17.90
C VAL A 21 -0.47 2.14 -19.33
N SER A 22 -0.16 3.23 -20.02
CA SER A 22 -0.47 3.43 -21.43
C SER A 22 0.80 3.70 -22.23
N ASP A 23 0.81 3.25 -23.49
CA ASP A 23 1.90 3.52 -24.45
C ASP A 23 1.68 4.80 -25.27
N GLY A 24 0.72 5.63 -24.85
CA GLY A 24 0.26 6.83 -25.55
C GLY A 24 -0.90 6.61 -26.52
N ARG A 25 -1.21 5.36 -26.92
CA ARG A 25 -2.37 5.05 -27.79
C ARG A 25 -3.33 4.06 -27.15
N GLU A 26 -2.81 3.12 -26.37
CA GLU A 26 -3.58 2.06 -25.76
C GLU A 26 -3.21 1.90 -24.28
N VAL A 27 -4.19 1.47 -23.48
CA VAL A 27 -3.93 1.01 -22.11
C VAL A 27 -3.39 -0.41 -22.20
N ILE A 28 -2.12 -0.58 -21.85
CA ILE A 28 -1.41 -1.86 -21.95
C ILE A 28 -1.27 -2.57 -20.60
N TYR A 29 -1.71 -1.92 -19.52
CA TYR A 29 -1.82 -2.49 -18.19
C TYR A 29 -2.89 -1.74 -17.41
N ASP A 30 -3.81 -2.45 -16.78
CA ASP A 30 -4.87 -1.90 -15.93
C ASP A 30 -5.25 -2.92 -14.86
N LYS A 31 -4.75 -2.71 -13.64
CA LYS A 31 -5.01 -3.61 -12.53
C LYS A 31 -5.34 -2.88 -11.25
N VAL A 32 -6.22 -3.48 -10.47
CA VAL A 32 -6.47 -3.06 -9.08
C VAL A 32 -5.68 -3.96 -8.16
N LEU A 33 -4.71 -3.39 -7.44
CA LEU A 33 -3.99 -4.07 -6.38
C LEU A 33 -4.60 -3.70 -5.03
N ARG A 34 -4.51 -4.63 -4.07
CA ARG A 34 -5.04 -4.45 -2.72
C ARG A 34 -4.01 -4.89 -1.70
N ALA A 35 -3.66 -3.98 -0.80
CA ALA A 35 -2.87 -4.26 0.38
C ALA A 35 -3.77 -4.17 1.62
N GLN A 36 -3.56 -5.09 2.55
CA GLN A 36 -4.23 -5.10 3.84
C GLN A 36 -3.17 -5.15 4.92
N THR A 37 -3.33 -4.38 5.99
CA THR A 37 -2.46 -4.48 7.16
C THR A 37 -3.28 -4.44 8.44
N LYS A 38 -2.81 -5.21 9.42
CA LYS A 38 -3.37 -5.31 10.77
C LYS A 38 -2.28 -4.99 11.77
N TRP A 39 -2.52 -4.07 12.69
CA TRP A 39 -1.58 -3.77 13.76
C TRP A 39 -2.31 -3.64 15.10
N GLN A 40 -1.58 -3.95 16.17
CA GLN A 40 -2.08 -3.73 17.53
C GLN A 40 -2.00 -2.23 17.84
N VAL A 41 -3.13 -1.61 18.19
CA VAL A 41 -3.15 -0.19 18.53
C VAL A 41 -2.83 -0.04 20.02
N GLN A 42 -1.71 0.64 20.31
CA GLN A 42 -1.43 1.12 21.66
C GLN A 42 -1.97 2.55 21.76
N PHE A 43 -3.18 2.71 22.29
CA PHE A 43 -3.86 4.01 22.32
C PHE A 43 -3.32 4.91 23.44
N ILE A 44 -2.11 5.46 23.28
CA ILE A 44 -1.60 6.58 24.07
C ILE A 44 -1.38 7.77 23.14
N GLY A 45 -2.45 8.54 22.89
CA GLY A 45 -2.45 9.87 22.26
C GLY A 45 -1.44 10.12 21.13
N VAL A 46 -0.24 10.60 21.48
CA VAL A 46 0.85 10.93 20.55
C VAL A 46 1.40 9.70 19.81
N LEU A 47 1.48 8.54 20.47
CA LEU A 47 1.92 7.29 19.85
C LEU A 47 0.96 6.86 18.74
N ALA A 48 -0.36 7.04 18.93
CA ALA A 48 -1.37 6.66 17.95
C ALA A 48 -1.26 7.43 16.63
N ALA A 49 -0.88 8.73 16.66
CA ALA A 49 -0.68 9.52 15.44
C ALA A 49 0.60 9.12 14.69
N GLN A 50 1.70 8.86 15.42
CA GLN A 50 2.94 8.37 14.84
C GLN A 50 2.75 6.97 14.24
N ASP A 51 2.07 6.09 14.96
CA ASP A 51 1.68 4.76 14.49
C ASP A 51 0.81 4.87 13.23
N GLY A 52 -0.20 5.74 13.22
CA GLY A 52 -1.05 5.95 12.03
C GLY A 52 -0.27 6.36 10.78
N MET A 53 0.72 7.26 10.89
CA MET A 53 1.57 7.64 9.75
C MET A 53 2.47 6.49 9.31
N MET A 54 3.13 5.79 10.24
CA MET A 54 3.99 4.64 9.92
C MET A 54 3.20 3.54 9.21
N GLN A 55 1.98 3.25 9.67
CA GLN A 55 1.12 2.22 9.08
C GLN A 55 0.61 2.62 7.70
N THR A 56 0.32 3.91 7.48
CA THR A 56 -0.01 4.45 6.15
C THR A 56 1.16 4.29 5.17
N THR A 57 2.38 4.57 5.62
CA THR A 57 3.58 4.33 4.79
C THR A 57 3.78 2.85 4.51
N ALA A 58 3.61 1.97 5.51
CA ALA A 58 3.81 0.52 5.36
C ALA A 58 2.80 -0.12 4.40
N ILE A 59 1.51 0.23 4.48
CA ILE A 59 0.50 -0.30 3.56
C ILE A 59 0.71 0.19 2.13
N PHE A 60 1.15 1.44 1.97
CA PHE A 60 1.52 1.99 0.66
C PHE A 60 2.75 1.30 0.08
N GLN A 61 3.81 1.09 0.88
CA GLN A 61 4.98 0.32 0.48
C GLN A 61 4.62 -1.11 0.08
N SER A 62 3.71 -1.75 0.81
CA SER A 62 3.22 -3.10 0.47
C SER A 62 2.51 -3.12 -0.88
N LEU A 63 1.69 -2.12 -1.18
CA LEU A 63 1.02 -1.97 -2.46
C LEU A 63 2.03 -1.75 -3.61
N LEU A 64 3.06 -0.94 -3.37
CA LEU A 64 4.14 -0.73 -4.35
C LEU A 64 4.98 -1.98 -4.57
N HIS A 65 5.30 -2.74 -3.52
CA HIS A 65 5.98 -4.03 -3.68
C HIS A 65 5.15 -4.98 -4.55
N GLN A 66 3.84 -5.11 -4.31
CA GLN A 66 2.96 -5.91 -5.16
C GLN A 66 2.98 -5.45 -6.63
N LEU A 67 3.01 -4.14 -6.88
CA LEU A 67 3.11 -3.59 -8.22
C LEU A 67 4.45 -3.94 -8.88
N PHE A 68 5.57 -3.73 -8.19
CA PHE A 68 6.91 -3.94 -8.74
C PHE A 68 7.28 -5.43 -8.86
N GLU A 69 6.60 -6.31 -8.14
CA GLU A 69 6.71 -7.77 -8.30
C GLU A 69 5.75 -8.34 -9.35
N ASP A 70 4.79 -7.55 -9.86
CA ASP A 70 3.86 -8.01 -10.91
C ASP A 70 4.63 -8.22 -12.24
N PRO A 71 4.72 -9.46 -12.75
CA PRO A 71 5.47 -9.75 -13.97
C PRO A 71 4.94 -9.00 -15.19
N GLU A 72 3.63 -8.73 -15.23
CA GLU A 72 3.00 -7.98 -16.32
C GLU A 72 3.39 -6.51 -16.27
N PHE A 73 3.37 -5.91 -15.06
CA PHE A 73 3.85 -4.54 -14.86
C PHE A 73 5.32 -4.42 -15.29
N ILE A 74 6.18 -5.33 -14.85
CA ILE A 74 7.61 -5.36 -15.22
C ILE A 74 7.78 -5.48 -16.75
N ALA A 75 7.00 -6.34 -17.40
CA ALA A 75 7.06 -6.55 -18.84
C ALA A 75 6.65 -5.30 -19.62
N VAL A 76 5.53 -4.65 -19.27
CA VAL A 76 5.07 -3.44 -19.95
C VAL A 76 5.98 -2.24 -19.69
N SER A 77 6.49 -2.08 -18.46
CA SER A 77 7.43 -1.01 -18.12
C SER A 77 8.73 -1.13 -18.91
N ARG A 78 9.26 -2.36 -19.06
CA ARG A 78 10.45 -2.61 -19.90
C ARG A 78 10.16 -2.27 -21.37
N ARG A 79 8.99 -2.65 -21.88
CA ARG A 79 8.59 -2.38 -23.27
C ARG A 79 8.53 -0.86 -23.54
N ILE A 80 7.98 -0.07 -22.62
CA ILE A 80 7.92 1.39 -22.77
C ILE A 80 9.31 2.03 -22.63
N ALA A 81 10.13 1.59 -21.67
CA ALA A 81 11.47 2.13 -21.47
C ALA A 81 12.39 1.95 -22.69
N VAL A 82 12.20 0.88 -23.46
CA VAL A 82 12.95 0.60 -24.70
C VAL A 82 12.45 1.40 -25.90
N VAL A 83 11.20 1.89 -25.86
CA VAL A 83 10.55 2.65 -26.94
C VAL A 83 10.69 4.17 -26.74
N ALA A 84 11.10 4.62 -25.56
CA ALA A 84 11.38 6.02 -25.28
C ALA A 84 12.59 6.53 -26.12
N PRO A 85 12.45 7.63 -26.88
CA PRO A 85 13.52 8.20 -27.70
C PRO A 85 14.64 8.86 -26.88
#